data_AF-A0A0Q8ND84-F1
#
_entry.id   AF-A0A0Q8ND84-F1
#
_cell.length_a   1.000
_cell.length_b   1.000
_cell.length_c   1.000
_cell.angle_alpha   90.00
_cell.angle_beta   90.00
_cell.angle_gamma   90.00
#
_symmetry.space_group_name_H-M   'P 1'
#
loop_
_entity.id
_entity.type
_entity.pdbx_description
1 polymer ?
#
loop_
_entity_poly.entity_id
_entity_poly.type
_entity_poly.pdbx_seq_one_letter_code
_entity_poly.pdbx_strand_id
1 'polypeptide(L)'
;MQSQQFDSESNPKNTFRELLSENEKANQLHFLTGIAASGYVEQLKGNFHRVTDVLGNNYFPFINYQLDIFNTDITDASKHRIGITFYSPLLNYFGIIEGNYLISKNIDNTNEYETIMFPVQNNLSICYIQTQD
;
A
#
# COMPACT_ATOMS: atom_id res chain seq x y z
N MET A 1 18.12 5.29 -2.26
CA MET A 1 17.79 4.23 -3.23
C MET A 1 19.07 3.50 -3.61
N GLN A 2 19.07 2.17 -3.70
CA GLN A 2 20.27 1.37 -4.04
C GLN A 2 20.44 1.21 -5.58
N SER A 3 20.32 2.30 -6.35
CA SER A 3 20.32 2.25 -7.82
C SER A 3 21.63 1.76 -8.44
N GLN A 4 22.76 2.02 -7.78
CA GLN A 4 24.11 1.65 -8.25
C GLN A 4 24.27 0.15 -8.55
N GLN A 5 23.49 -0.73 -7.90
CA GLN A 5 23.54 -2.18 -8.14
C GLN A 5 23.03 -2.59 -9.52
N PHE A 6 22.25 -1.73 -10.18
CA PHE A 6 21.61 -2.02 -11.47
C PHE A 6 22.13 -1.13 -12.60
N ASP A 7 22.98 -0.17 -12.26
CA ASP A 7 23.47 0.87 -13.16
C ASP A 7 24.80 0.49 -13.80
N SER A 8 25.11 1.08 -14.94
CA SER A 8 26.37 0.86 -15.66
C SER A 8 27.45 1.85 -15.20
N GLU A 9 28.64 1.36 -14.88
CA GLU A 9 29.79 2.21 -14.58
C GLU A 9 30.21 3.09 -15.78
N SER A 10 30.00 2.60 -17.01
CA SER A 10 30.42 3.29 -18.23
C SER A 10 29.40 4.30 -18.76
N ASN A 11 28.13 4.17 -18.38
CA ASN A 11 27.04 5.03 -18.85
C ASN A 11 25.94 5.14 -17.77
N PRO A 12 26.21 5.82 -16.65
CA PRO A 12 25.30 5.85 -15.51
C PRO A 12 24.00 6.58 -15.83
N LYS A 13 22.89 6.10 -15.25
CA LYS A 13 21.56 6.68 -15.43
C LYS A 13 21.10 7.46 -14.22
N ASN A 14 20.54 8.63 -14.49
CA ASN A 14 20.07 9.50 -13.43
C ASN A 14 18.65 9.14 -12.99
N THR A 15 17.83 8.62 -13.91
CA THR A 15 16.42 8.34 -13.63
C THR A 15 16.11 6.86 -13.53
N PHE A 16 15.10 6.54 -12.71
CA PHE A 16 14.62 5.16 -12.59
C PHE A 16 14.07 4.60 -13.91
N ARG A 17 13.46 5.43 -14.75
CA ARG A 17 12.95 4.98 -16.06
C ARG A 17 14.06 4.57 -17.00
N GLU A 18 15.12 5.36 -17.09
CA GLU A 18 16.30 5.03 -17.90
C GLU A 18 16.93 3.73 -17.40
N LEU A 19 17.12 3.63 -16.08
CA LEU A 19 17.69 2.44 -15.45
C LEU A 19 16.87 1.17 -15.73
N LEU A 20 15.54 1.27 -15.62
CA LEU A 20 14.62 0.15 -15.90
C LEU A 20 14.63 -0.24 -17.39
N SER A 21 14.80 0.73 -18.29
CA SER A 21 14.88 0.46 -19.74
C SER A 21 16.16 -0.25 -20.16
N GLU A 22 17.26 -0.05 -19.44
CA GLU A 22 18.52 -0.75 -19.70
C GLU A 22 18.65 -2.06 -18.91
N ASN A 23 18.04 -2.12 -17.72
CA ASN A 23 18.12 -3.26 -16.84
C ASN A 23 16.77 -3.52 -16.14
N GLU A 24 16.01 -4.48 -16.67
CA GLU A 24 14.70 -4.87 -16.10
C GLU A 24 14.79 -5.31 -14.63
N LYS A 25 15.96 -5.79 -14.17
CA LYS A 25 16.16 -6.17 -12.76
C LYS A 25 16.07 -4.97 -11.82
N ALA A 26 16.23 -3.74 -12.34
CA ALA A 26 16.00 -2.51 -11.58
C ALA A 26 14.57 -2.43 -11.01
N ASN A 27 13.62 -3.22 -11.50
CA ASN A 27 12.30 -3.37 -10.88
C ASN A 27 12.37 -3.78 -9.39
N GLN A 28 13.44 -4.44 -8.95
CA GLN A 28 13.69 -4.76 -7.53
C GLN A 28 13.88 -3.52 -6.65
N LEU A 29 14.16 -2.35 -7.24
CA LEU A 29 14.31 -1.10 -6.50
C LEU A 29 13.03 -0.67 -5.79
N HIS A 30 11.85 -1.09 -6.28
CA HIS A 30 10.58 -0.93 -5.57
C HIS A 30 10.66 -1.55 -4.16
N PHE A 31 11.04 -2.83 -4.10
CA PHE A 31 11.19 -3.56 -2.85
C PHE A 31 12.34 -3.01 -1.98
N LEU A 32 13.52 -2.80 -2.56
CA LEU A 32 14.69 -2.29 -1.82
C LEU A 32 14.45 -0.90 -1.24
N THR A 33 13.71 -0.05 -1.95
CA THR A 33 13.31 1.27 -1.44
C THR A 33 12.19 1.14 -0.41
N GLY A 34 11.28 0.17 -0.58
CA GLY A 34 10.26 -0.19 0.41
C GLY A 34 10.85 -0.53 1.78
N ILE A 35 11.97 -1.25 1.83
CA ILE A 35 12.66 -1.56 3.10
C ILE A 35 13.01 -0.29 3.88
N ALA A 36 13.41 0.80 3.21
CA ALA A 36 13.72 2.05 3.87
C ALA A 36 12.48 2.74 4.51
N ALA A 37 11.28 2.40 4.03
CA ALA A 37 10.02 2.88 4.58
C ALA A 37 9.50 2.01 5.75
N SER A 38 10.05 0.82 5.97
CA SER A 38 9.49 -0.16 6.91
C SER A 38 9.36 0.38 8.33
N GLY A 39 10.39 1.04 8.85
CA GLY A 39 10.38 1.61 10.19
C GLY A 39 9.29 2.67 10.40
N TYR A 40 8.92 3.41 9.35
CA TYR A 40 7.81 4.37 9.41
C TYR A 40 6.45 3.66 9.34
N VAL A 41 6.33 2.62 8.51
CA VAL A 41 5.11 1.80 8.43
C VAL A 41 4.86 1.08 9.76
N GLU A 42 5.90 0.55 10.41
CA GLU A 42 5.80 -0.11 11.72
C GLU A 42 5.26 0.82 12.81
N GLN A 43 5.60 2.12 12.77
CA GLN A 43 5.06 3.11 13.70
C GLN A 43 3.55 3.31 13.57
N LEU A 44 2.96 2.98 12.41
CA LEU A 44 1.52 3.00 12.21
C LEU A 44 0.81 1.82 12.88
N LYS A 45 1.53 0.83 13.41
CA LYS A 45 0.97 -0.31 14.18
C LYS A 45 -0.22 -0.98 13.48
N GLY A 46 -0.13 -1.17 12.16
CA GLY A 46 -1.19 -1.80 11.35
C GLY A 46 -2.47 -0.98 11.17
N ASN A 47 -2.43 0.34 11.44
CA ASN A 47 -3.58 1.23 11.33
C ASN A 47 -3.34 2.36 10.33
N PHE A 48 -4.22 2.51 9.35
CA PHE A 48 -4.18 3.64 8.42
C PHE A 48 -4.95 4.82 9.01
N HIS A 49 -4.24 5.63 9.80
CA HIS A 49 -4.81 6.68 10.65
C HIS A 49 -5.57 7.79 9.91
N ARG A 50 -5.41 7.89 8.58
CA ARG A 50 -6.17 8.83 7.73
C ARG A 50 -7.60 8.38 7.46
N VAL A 51 -7.91 7.10 7.69
CA VAL A 51 -9.22 6.51 7.44
C VAL A 51 -9.77 6.01 8.77
N THR A 52 -10.66 6.80 9.35
CA THR A 52 -11.39 6.46 10.58
C THR A 52 -12.73 5.83 10.25
N ASP A 53 -13.27 5.03 11.16
CA ASP A 53 -14.67 4.62 11.10
C ASP A 53 -15.60 5.82 11.34
N VAL A 54 -16.89 5.63 11.07
CA VAL A 54 -17.91 6.68 11.23
C VAL A 54 -18.06 7.17 12.67
N LEU A 55 -17.61 6.39 13.66
CA LEU A 55 -17.66 6.74 15.08
C LEU A 55 -16.36 7.39 15.59
N GLY A 56 -15.30 7.39 14.79
CA GLY A 56 -13.97 7.89 15.18
C GLY A 56 -13.22 7.00 16.18
N ASN A 57 -13.68 5.77 16.43
CA ASN A 57 -13.12 4.85 17.41
C ASN A 57 -12.12 3.86 16.78
N ASN A 58 -12.24 3.61 15.48
CA ASN A 58 -11.40 2.65 14.75
C ASN A 58 -10.68 3.33 13.59
N TYR A 59 -9.50 2.81 13.26
CA TYR A 59 -8.79 3.12 12.03
C TYR A 59 -8.82 1.92 11.08
N PHE A 60 -8.70 2.19 9.78
CA PHE A 60 -8.72 1.15 8.78
C PHE A 60 -7.49 0.25 8.93
N PRO A 61 -7.66 -1.08 9.11
CA PRO A 61 -6.55 -1.97 9.39
C PRO A 61 -5.76 -2.30 8.12
N PHE A 62 -4.45 -2.49 8.26
CA PHE A 62 -3.61 -3.05 7.22
C PHE A 62 -2.62 -4.06 7.82
N ILE A 63 -2.25 -5.07 7.04
CA ILE A 63 -1.29 -6.12 7.43
C ILE A 63 -0.05 -6.13 6.55
N ASN A 64 -0.10 -5.48 5.38
CA ASN A 64 1.02 -5.42 4.46
C ASN A 64 1.01 -4.09 3.69
N TYR A 65 2.11 -3.79 3.01
CA TYR A 65 2.22 -2.64 2.12
C TYR A 65 3.15 -2.93 0.95
N GLN A 66 3.03 -2.11 -0.08
CA GLN A 66 3.95 -2.07 -1.23
C GLN A 66 4.35 -0.63 -1.50
N LEU A 67 5.62 -0.41 -1.82
CA LEU A 67 6.14 0.88 -2.25
C LEU A 67 6.42 0.83 -3.76
N ASP A 68 5.85 1.79 -4.47
CA ASP A 68 6.03 1.95 -5.91
C ASP A 68 6.80 3.25 -6.22
N ILE A 69 7.83 3.19 -7.05
CA ILE A 69 8.58 4.34 -7.56
C ILE A 69 7.91 4.74 -8.88
N PHE A 70 7.15 5.84 -8.89
CA PHE A 70 6.57 6.37 -10.13
C PHE A 70 7.60 7.15 -10.94
N ASN A 71 8.44 7.92 -10.24
CA ASN A 71 9.51 8.70 -10.83
C ASN A 71 10.58 9.00 -9.79
N THR A 72 11.83 9.06 -10.21
CA THR A 72 12.91 9.58 -9.40
C THR A 72 14.06 10.00 -10.30
N ASP A 73 14.84 10.97 -9.85
CA ASP A 73 16.06 11.46 -10.47
C ASP A 73 17.07 11.69 -9.34
N ILE A 74 18.23 11.04 -9.40
CA ILE A 74 19.25 11.14 -8.34
C ILE A 74 19.84 12.56 -8.22
N THR A 75 19.68 13.38 -9.25
CA THR A 75 20.19 14.76 -9.30
C THR A 75 19.19 15.78 -8.79
N ASP A 76 17.90 15.41 -8.67
CA ASP A 76 16.83 16.34 -8.31
C ASP A 76 15.76 15.67 -7.43
N ALA A 77 15.80 15.98 -6.14
CA ALA A 77 14.87 15.45 -5.16
C ALA A 77 13.42 15.88 -5.40
N SER A 78 13.17 16.99 -6.10
CA SER A 78 11.80 17.43 -6.43
C SER A 78 11.09 16.49 -7.41
N LYS A 79 11.86 15.67 -8.13
CA LYS A 79 11.35 14.68 -9.07
C LYS A 79 11.03 13.34 -8.43
N HIS A 80 11.36 13.15 -7.14
CA HIS A 80 11.01 11.93 -6.40
C HIS A 80 9.49 11.85 -6.20
N ARG A 81 8.89 10.81 -6.79
CA ARG A 81 7.47 10.49 -6.65
C ARG A 81 7.34 9.01 -6.37
N ILE A 82 6.83 8.69 -5.19
CA ILE A 82 6.56 7.33 -4.75
C ILE A 82 5.07 7.17 -4.42
N GLY A 83 4.57 5.94 -4.55
CA GLY A 83 3.30 5.48 -4.03
C GLY A 83 3.53 4.49 -2.90
N ILE A 84 2.62 4.49 -1.91
CA ILE A 84 2.55 3.44 -0.90
C ILE A 84 1.13 2.90 -0.92
N THR A 85 1.00 1.61 -1.19
CA THR A 85 -0.26 0.88 -1.19
C THR A 85 -0.32 0.05 0.08
N PHE A 86 -1.37 0.21 0.89
CA PHE A 86 -1.61 -0.60 2.09
C PHE A 86 -2.65 -1.68 1.79
N TYR A 87 -2.40 -2.89 2.28
CA TYR A 87 -3.29 -4.05 2.10
C TYR A 87 -4.00 -4.37 3.41
N SER A 88 -5.32 -4.40 3.38
CA SER A 88 -6.14 -4.83 4.52
C SER A 88 -5.92 -6.32 4.81
N PRO A 89 -6.22 -6.78 6.04
CA PRO A 89 -6.52 -8.20 6.24
C PRO A 89 -7.77 -8.59 5.43
N LEU A 90 -8.08 -9.89 5.44
CA LEU A 90 -9.40 -10.35 5.02
C LEU A 90 -10.46 -9.76 5.98
N LEU A 91 -11.55 -9.28 5.40
CA LEU A 91 -12.65 -8.65 6.11
C LEU A 91 -13.95 -9.24 5.58
N ASN A 92 -14.91 -9.45 6.48
CA ASN A 92 -16.27 -9.77 6.08
C ASN A 92 -16.95 -8.49 5.59
N TYR A 93 -17.51 -8.53 4.38
CA TYR A 93 -18.18 -7.41 3.74
C TYR A 93 -19.68 -7.66 3.66
N PHE A 94 -20.47 -6.73 4.20
CA PHE A 94 -21.94 -6.86 4.27
C PHE A 94 -22.68 -5.90 3.35
N GLY A 95 -21.99 -4.98 2.68
CA GLY A 95 -22.60 -3.98 1.80
C GLY A 95 -22.15 -2.56 2.09
N ILE A 96 -22.80 -1.61 1.41
CA ILE A 96 -22.59 -0.18 1.58
C ILE A 96 -23.86 0.44 2.15
N ILE A 97 -23.73 1.24 3.22
CA ILE A 97 -24.81 2.02 3.83
C ILE A 97 -24.37 3.48 3.88
N GLU A 98 -25.14 4.37 3.26
CA GLU A 98 -24.88 5.83 3.24
C GLU A 98 -23.44 6.17 2.80
N GLY A 99 -22.91 5.45 1.80
CA GLY A 99 -21.54 5.68 1.30
C GLY A 99 -20.42 5.13 2.20
N ASN A 100 -20.75 4.25 3.16
CA ASN A 100 -19.78 3.59 4.02
C ASN A 100 -19.82 2.07 3.82
N TYR A 101 -18.65 1.44 3.72
CA TYR A 101 -18.50 0.00 3.77
C TYR A 101 -18.86 -0.51 5.16
N LEU A 102 -19.87 -1.39 5.25
CA LEU A 102 -20.17 -2.15 6.45
C LEU A 102 -19.34 -3.44 6.44
N ILE A 103 -18.44 -3.57 7.41
CA ILE A 103 -17.51 -4.68 7.49
C ILE A 103 -17.42 -5.28 8.90
N SER A 104 -16.90 -6.50 8.99
CA SER A 104 -16.45 -7.13 10.24
C SER A 104 -14.99 -7.57 10.12
N LYS A 105 -14.24 -7.39 11.21
CA LYS A 105 -12.88 -7.95 11.37
C LYS A 105 -12.91 -9.43 11.71
N ASN A 106 -14.01 -9.92 12.28
CA ASN A 106 -14.23 -11.33 12.53
C ASN A 106 -14.61 -12.02 11.22
N ILE A 107 -13.75 -12.95 10.78
CA ILE A 107 -13.89 -13.78 9.58
C ILE A 107 -14.43 -15.19 9.87
N ASP A 108 -14.56 -15.54 11.15
CA ASP A 108 -15.10 -16.84 11.55
C ASP A 108 -16.59 -16.91 11.20
N ASN A 109 -17.07 -18.12 10.91
CA ASN A 109 -18.46 -18.34 10.56
C ASN A 109 -19.32 -18.41 11.84
N THR A 110 -19.38 -17.29 12.55
CA THR A 110 -20.28 -17.07 13.69
C THR A 110 -21.54 -16.39 13.17
N ASN A 111 -22.73 -16.82 13.61
CA ASN A 111 -24.01 -16.16 13.24
C ASN A 111 -24.15 -14.72 13.79
N GLU A 112 -23.10 -14.17 14.37
CA GLU A 112 -23.03 -12.87 15.01
C GLU A 112 -21.71 -12.21 14.62
N TYR A 113 -21.78 -10.94 14.22
CA TYR A 113 -20.63 -10.16 13.77
C TYR A 113 -20.62 -8.80 14.45
N GLU A 114 -19.49 -8.47 15.09
CA GLU A 114 -19.19 -7.09 15.44
C GLU A 114 -18.86 -6.33 14.15
N THR A 115 -19.58 -5.23 13.91
CA THR A 115 -19.45 -4.48 12.67
C THR A 115 -18.90 -3.08 12.89
N ILE A 116 -18.18 -2.59 11.89
CA ILE A 116 -17.64 -1.25 11.82
C ILE A 116 -17.89 -0.70 10.41
N MET A 117 -18.03 0.62 10.31
CA MET A 117 -18.33 1.29 9.05
C MET A 117 -17.21 2.24 8.68
N PHE A 118 -16.63 2.07 7.48
CA PHE A 118 -15.63 2.97 6.95
C PHE A 118 -16.15 3.72 5.72
N PRO A 119 -15.92 5.04 5.62
CA PRO A 119 -16.32 5.79 4.44
C PRO A 119 -15.58 5.29 3.20
N VAL A 120 -16.28 5.21 2.06
CA VAL A 120 -15.66 4.90 0.77
C VAL A 120 -14.54 5.91 0.49
N GLN A 121 -13.34 5.40 0.21
CA GLN A 121 -12.16 6.23 -0.05
C GLN A 121 -11.89 6.33 -1.55
N ASN A 122 -11.46 7.52 -1.98
CA ASN A 122 -10.75 7.63 -3.24
C ASN A 122 -9.47 6.78 -3.18
N ASN A 123 -9.12 6.11 -4.28
CA ASN A 123 -7.95 5.23 -4.39
C ASN A 123 -8.03 3.93 -3.56
N LEU A 124 -9.23 3.53 -3.11
CA LEU A 124 -9.48 2.17 -2.62
C LEU A 124 -9.79 1.22 -3.79
N SER A 125 -9.23 0.02 -3.76
CA SER A 125 -9.53 -1.06 -4.71
C SER A 125 -9.77 -2.36 -3.96
N ILE A 126 -10.67 -3.19 -4.46
CA ILE A 126 -10.86 -4.56 -3.99
C ILE A 126 -9.95 -5.46 -4.83
N CYS A 127 -8.83 -5.88 -4.26
CA CYS A 127 -7.80 -6.67 -4.96
C CYS A 127 -7.89 -8.19 -4.73
N TYR A 128 -8.79 -8.62 -3.84
CA TYR A 128 -9.00 -10.03 -3.52
C TYR A 128 -10.44 -10.24 -3.04
N ILE A 129 -11.10 -11.28 -3.54
CA ILE A 129 -12.43 -11.71 -3.10
C ILE A 129 -12.38 -13.21 -2.89
N GLN A 130 -12.82 -13.66 -1.72
CA GLN A 130 -13.06 -15.06 -1.44
C GLN A 130 -14.55 -15.36 -1.59
N THR A 131 -14.90 -16.24 -2.51
CA THR A 131 -16.26 -16.78 -2.64
C THR A 131 -16.34 -18.08 -1.85
N GLN A 132 -17.40 -18.24 -1.06
CA GLN A 132 -17.73 -19.57 -0.51
C GLN A 132 -18.37 -20.40 -1.64
N ASP A 133 -17.94 -21.66 -1.79
CA ASP A 133 -18.61 -22.66 -2.60
C ASP A 133 -19.88 -23.18 -1.88
#